data_AF-A0A968KGM8-F1
#
_entry.id   AF-A0A968KGM8-F1
#
_cell.length_a   1.000
_cell.length_b   1.000
_cell.length_c   1.000
_cell.angle_alpha   90.00
_cell.angle_beta   90.00
_cell.angle_gamma   90.00
#
_symmetry.space_group_name_H-M   'P 1'
#
loop_
_entity.id
_entity.type
_entity.pdbx_description
1 polymer ?
#
loop_
_entity_poly.entity_id
_entity_poly.type
_entity_poly.pdbx_seq_one_letter_code
_entity_poly.pdbx_strand_id
1 'polypeptide(L)'
;MKRLYLIFGILLFVCALWIARAQAGHPIASAQFTESGMIRVVMNDGREFDVPDDMANRHRRQLAAWVAEGHSIAPADPVPLPARQELIRNDPDFPKPAEFMEAFLDCRFAGDCAAAQALRERLTALRLKYP
;
A
#
# COMPACT_ATOMS: atom_id res chain seq x y z
N MET A 1 -48.80 34.16 16.19
CA MET A 1 -47.42 34.13 16.72
C MET A 1 -46.99 32.79 17.34
N LYS A 2 -47.86 31.99 17.97
CA LYS A 2 -47.47 30.68 18.58
C LYS A 2 -47.02 29.57 17.61
N ARG A 3 -47.46 29.59 16.34
CA ARG A 3 -47.14 28.53 15.35
C ARG A 3 -45.72 28.63 14.76
N LEU A 4 -45.07 29.79 14.84
CA LEU A 4 -43.73 30.00 14.26
C LEU A 4 -42.61 29.42 15.15
N TYR A 5 -42.79 29.46 16.47
CA TYR A 5 -41.83 28.90 17.44
C TYR A 5 -41.76 27.36 17.41
N LEU A 6 -42.85 26.69 17.06
CA LEU A 6 -42.90 25.23 16.97
C LEU A 6 -42.04 24.71 15.82
N ILE A 7 -42.06 25.41 14.67
CA ILE A 7 -41.30 25.03 13.47
C ILE A 7 -39.80 25.28 13.68
N PHE A 8 -39.44 26.40 14.32
CA PHE A 8 -38.04 26.70 14.66
C PHE A 8 -37.46 25.70 15.67
N GLY A 9 -38.25 25.26 16.64
CA GLY A 9 -37.85 24.23 17.60
C GLY A 9 -37.60 22.87 16.95
N ILE A 10 -38.44 22.45 15.99
CA ILE A 10 -38.25 21.20 15.23
C ILE A 10 -37.01 21.29 14.34
N LEU A 11 -36.78 22.42 13.67
CA LEU A 11 -35.60 22.61 12.81
C LEU A 11 -34.29 22.57 13.63
N LEU A 12 -34.26 23.20 14.81
CA LEU A 12 -33.12 23.13 15.72
C LEU A 12 -32.89 21.71 16.25
N PHE A 13 -33.95 20.97 16.55
CA PHE A 13 -33.86 19.59 17.03
C PHE A 13 -33.37 18.63 15.94
N VAL A 14 -33.83 18.79 14.70
CA VAL A 14 -33.35 18.01 13.55
C VAL A 14 -31.90 18.36 13.21
N CYS A 15 -31.51 19.63 13.33
CA CYS A 15 -30.13 20.06 13.13
C CYS A 15 -29.21 19.49 14.23
N ALA A 16 -29.64 19.51 15.50
CA ALA A 16 -28.91 18.89 16.60
C ALA A 16 -28.80 17.37 16.46
N LEU A 17 -29.85 16.69 15.97
CA LEU A 17 -29.79 15.25 15.67
C LEU A 17 -28.84 14.92 14.51
N TRP A 18 -28.71 15.80 13.51
CA TRP A 18 -27.75 15.64 12.42
C TRP A 18 -26.30 15.80 12.90
N ILE A 19 -26.04 16.79 13.78
CA ILE A 19 -24.71 17.00 14.36
C ILE A 19 -24.32 15.84 15.29
N ALA A 20 -25.24 15.33 16.11
CA ALA A 20 -24.94 14.22 17.02
C ALA A 20 -24.66 12.89 16.31
N ARG A 21 -25.23 12.68 15.11
CA ARG A 21 -25.00 11.46 14.32
C ARG A 21 -23.63 11.44 13.62
N ALA A 22 -22.98 12.60 13.49
CA ALA A 22 -21.66 12.74 12.87
C ALA A 22 -20.50 12.32 13.78
N GLN A 23 -20.76 11.95 15.04
CA GLN A 23 -19.73 11.67 16.04
C GLN A 23 -19.63 10.21 16.47
N ALA A 24 -20.27 9.29 15.75
CA ALA A 24 -19.88 7.88 15.79
C ALA A 24 -18.70 7.69 14.82
N GLY A 25 -17.50 8.12 15.25
CA GLY A 25 -16.28 7.86 14.48
C GLY A 25 -16.13 6.36 14.20
N HIS A 26 -15.63 6.02 13.01
CA HIS A 26 -15.35 4.63 12.65
C HIS A 26 -14.56 3.95 13.78
N PRO A 27 -14.84 2.70 14.18
CA PRO A 27 -14.24 2.08 15.37
C PRO A 27 -12.70 1.97 15.34
N ILE A 28 -12.10 2.19 14.16
CA ILE A 28 -10.66 2.16 13.90
C ILE A 28 -10.11 3.59 14.05
N ALA A 29 -9.13 3.76 14.94
CA ALA A 29 -8.41 5.01 15.16
C ALA A 29 -7.26 5.17 14.15
N SER A 30 -6.46 4.12 14.00
CA SER A 30 -5.33 4.08 13.06
C SER A 30 -5.02 2.66 12.62
N ALA A 31 -4.30 2.54 11.51
CA ALA A 31 -3.79 1.27 11.01
C ALA A 31 -2.38 1.49 10.45
N GLN A 32 -1.49 0.52 10.67
CA GLN A 32 -0.11 0.57 10.20
C GLN A 32 0.33 -0.82 9.71
N PHE A 33 1.08 -0.89 8.62
CA PHE A 33 1.74 -2.15 8.25
C PHE A 33 2.82 -2.51 9.27
N THR A 34 3.04 -3.80 9.51
CA THR A 34 4.15 -4.31 10.31
C THR A 34 5.25 -4.83 9.39
N GLU A 35 6.46 -5.04 9.93
CA GLU A 35 7.57 -5.66 9.20
C GLU A 35 7.23 -7.07 8.68
N SER A 36 6.31 -7.77 9.35
CA SER A 36 5.85 -9.11 8.95
C SER A 36 4.80 -9.12 7.83
N GLY A 37 4.41 -7.95 7.30
CA GLY A 37 3.36 -7.83 6.29
C GLY A 37 1.93 -7.95 6.87
N MET A 38 1.79 -7.86 8.19
CA MET A 38 0.49 -7.75 8.86
C MET A 38 0.09 -6.27 8.94
N ILE A 39 -1.16 -6.00 9.32
CA ILE A 39 -1.66 -4.67 9.58
C ILE A 39 -1.99 -4.58 11.06
N ARG A 40 -1.24 -3.78 11.81
CA ARG A 40 -1.58 -3.42 13.18
C ARG A 40 -2.70 -2.40 13.17
N VAL A 41 -3.82 -2.74 13.81
CA VAL A 41 -5.00 -1.87 13.91
C VAL A 41 -5.11 -1.39 15.34
N VAL A 42 -5.24 -0.08 15.51
CA VAL A 42 -5.56 0.56 16.80
C VAL A 42 -7.00 1.04 16.74
N MET A 43 -7.81 0.59 17.69
CA MET A 43 -9.21 0.97 17.82
C MET A 43 -9.34 2.27 18.63
N ASN A 44 -10.46 2.98 18.52
CA ASN A 44 -10.72 4.21 19.32
C ASN A 44 -10.74 3.97 20.83
N ASP A 45 -10.95 2.72 21.26
CA ASP A 45 -10.90 2.31 22.67
C ASP A 45 -9.48 1.91 23.13
N GLY A 46 -8.46 2.08 22.28
CA GLY A 46 -7.07 1.77 22.57
C GLY A 46 -6.69 0.30 22.44
N ARG A 47 -7.62 -0.58 22.02
CA ARG A 47 -7.27 -1.98 21.74
C ARG A 47 -6.49 -2.10 20.45
N GLU A 48 -5.50 -2.98 20.47
CA GLU A 48 -4.63 -3.26 19.33
C GLU A 48 -4.70 -4.74 18.95
N PHE A 49 -4.66 -5.02 17.65
CA PHE A 49 -4.52 -6.37 17.12
C PHE A 49 -3.92 -6.36 15.72
N ASP A 50 -3.27 -7.47 15.35
CA ASP A 50 -2.67 -7.65 14.03
C ASP A 50 -3.65 -8.37 13.09
N VAL A 51 -3.85 -7.81 11.90
CA VAL A 51 -4.75 -8.32 10.85
C VAL A 51 -3.92 -8.75 9.65
N PRO A 52 -4.04 -10.01 9.17
CA PRO A 52 -3.43 -10.42 7.90
C PRO A 52 -3.94 -9.59 6.73
N ASP A 53 -3.06 -9.23 5.79
CA ASP A 53 -3.43 -8.56 4.53
C ASP A 53 -4.06 -9.57 3.53
N ASP A 54 -5.18 -10.16 3.93
CA ASP A 54 -5.96 -11.13 3.16
C ASP A 54 -7.44 -10.73 3.15
N MET A 55 -8.01 -10.51 1.96
CA MET A 55 -9.42 -10.10 1.79
C MET A 55 -10.43 -11.19 2.16
N ALA A 56 -10.00 -12.45 2.32
CA ALA A 56 -10.84 -13.48 2.94
C ALA A 56 -11.07 -13.21 4.44
N ASN A 57 -10.15 -12.52 5.11
CA ASN A 57 -10.27 -12.13 6.50
C ASN A 57 -11.34 -11.04 6.70
N ARG A 58 -12.27 -11.27 7.63
CA ARG A 58 -13.37 -10.32 7.92
C ARG A 58 -12.87 -8.94 8.38
N HIS A 59 -11.81 -8.89 9.16
CA HIS A 59 -11.25 -7.65 9.71
C HIS A 59 -10.56 -6.85 8.61
N ARG A 60 -9.95 -7.53 7.64
CA ARG A 60 -9.34 -6.89 6.47
C ARG A 60 -10.37 -6.21 5.57
N ARG A 61 -11.56 -6.81 5.42
CA ARG A 61 -12.68 -6.17 4.70
C ARG A 61 -13.20 -4.93 5.43
N GLN A 62 -13.22 -4.93 6.76
CA GLN A 62 -13.57 -3.73 7.54
C GLN A 62 -12.53 -2.62 7.37
N LEU A 63 -11.24 -2.96 7.39
CA LEU A 63 -10.17 -2.01 7.06
C LEU A 63 -10.30 -1.44 5.63
N ALA A 64 -10.70 -2.28 4.66
CA ALA A 64 -10.91 -1.81 3.30
C ALA A 64 -12.05 -0.77 3.20
N ALA A 65 -13.13 -0.97 3.96
CA ALA A 65 -14.22 0.01 4.05
C ALA A 65 -13.74 1.33 4.69
N TRP A 66 -13.00 1.24 5.79
CA TRP A 66 -12.38 2.39 6.44
C TRP A 66 -11.45 3.17 5.48
N VAL A 67 -10.63 2.47 4.68
CA VAL A 67 -9.80 3.13 3.66
C VAL A 67 -10.66 3.79 2.57
N ALA A 68 -11.75 3.15 2.14
CA ALA A 68 -12.68 3.71 1.16
C ALA A 68 -13.42 4.97 1.66
N GLU A 69 -13.53 5.15 2.98
CA GLU A 69 -14.04 6.36 3.62
C GLU A 69 -13.02 7.53 3.63
N GLY A 70 -11.82 7.32 3.09
CA GLY A 70 -10.78 8.34 2.95
C GLY A 70 -9.65 8.23 3.97
N HIS A 71 -9.63 7.17 4.78
CA HIS A 71 -8.52 6.91 5.69
C HIS A 71 -7.36 6.17 4.99
N SER A 72 -6.16 6.21 5.60
CA SER A 72 -4.97 5.56 5.06
C SER A 72 -4.32 4.64 6.09
N ILE A 73 -3.83 3.49 5.63
CA ILE A 73 -2.96 2.62 6.42
C ILE A 73 -1.54 3.20 6.33
N ALA A 74 -0.95 3.54 7.46
CA ALA A 74 0.42 4.04 7.51
C ALA A 74 1.40 2.94 7.07
N PRO A 75 2.51 3.31 6.40
CA PRO A 75 3.57 2.36 6.11
C PRO A 75 4.17 1.80 7.41
N ALA A 76 4.81 0.64 7.31
CA ALA A 76 5.57 0.09 8.43
C ALA A 76 6.68 1.06 8.86
N ASP A 77 6.91 1.10 10.18
CA ASP A 77 7.98 1.87 10.82
C ASP A 77 8.88 0.89 11.60
N PRO A 78 10.15 0.70 11.20
CA PRO A 78 10.79 1.31 10.03
C PRO A 78 10.23 0.78 8.70
N VAL A 79 10.38 1.58 7.63
CA VAL A 79 9.99 1.15 6.28
C VAL A 79 10.80 -0.11 5.92
N PRO A 80 10.15 -1.22 5.52
CA PRO A 80 10.85 -2.45 5.19
C PRO A 80 11.86 -2.17 4.08
N LEU A 81 13.07 -2.69 4.26
CA LEU A 81 14.10 -2.58 3.24
C LEU A 81 13.61 -3.31 1.98
N PRO A 82 13.80 -2.73 0.79
CA PRO A 82 13.43 -3.39 -0.46
C PRO A 82 14.13 -4.74 -0.57
N ALA A 83 13.42 -5.72 -1.13
CA ALA A 83 13.98 -7.04 -1.33
C ALA A 83 15.24 -6.96 -2.21
N ARG A 84 16.20 -7.88 -2.03
CA ARG A 84 17.41 -7.98 -2.85
C ARG A 84 17.11 -7.89 -4.36
N GLN A 85 16.08 -8.59 -4.81
CA GLN A 85 15.66 -8.60 -6.21
C GLN A 85 15.20 -7.21 -6.69
N GLU A 86 14.55 -6.44 -5.84
CA GLU A 86 14.10 -5.09 -6.15
C GLU A 86 15.28 -4.11 -6.20
N LEU A 87 16.24 -4.24 -5.28
CA LEU A 87 17.50 -3.48 -5.34
C LEU A 87 18.24 -3.74 -6.66
N ILE A 88 18.37 -5.00 -7.08
CA ILE A 88 19.00 -5.38 -8.35
C ILE A 88 18.22 -4.79 -9.54
N ARG A 89 16.88 -4.90 -9.54
CA ARG A 89 16.04 -4.42 -10.64
C ARG A 89 16.08 -2.90 -10.80
N ASN A 90 16.19 -2.17 -9.69
CA ASN A 90 16.19 -0.72 -9.66
C ASN A 90 17.60 -0.12 -9.84
N ASP A 91 18.65 -0.95 -9.91
CA ASP A 91 20.01 -0.51 -10.17
C ASP A 91 20.10 0.12 -11.58
N PRO A 92 20.74 1.30 -11.74
CA PRO A 92 20.97 1.90 -13.06
C PRO A 92 21.72 0.98 -14.04
N ASP A 93 22.55 0.09 -13.51
CA ASP A 93 23.27 -0.93 -14.26
C ASP A 93 22.40 -2.16 -14.54
N PHE A 94 21.11 -2.21 -14.19
CA PHE A 94 20.24 -3.29 -14.64
C PHE A 94 19.95 -3.15 -16.15
N PRO A 95 20.19 -4.19 -17.00
CA PRO A 95 20.00 -4.03 -18.43
C PRO A 95 18.54 -3.82 -18.82
N LYS A 96 18.30 -2.92 -19.77
CA LYS A 96 16.95 -2.64 -20.25
C LYS A 96 16.42 -3.80 -21.10
N PRO A 97 15.09 -3.96 -21.21
CA PRO A 97 14.51 -5.01 -22.06
C PRO A 97 14.98 -4.96 -23.52
N ALA A 98 15.21 -3.76 -24.07
CA ALA A 98 15.72 -3.60 -25.44
C ALA A 98 17.12 -4.19 -25.61
N GLU A 99 18.03 -3.96 -24.66
CA GLU A 99 19.40 -4.51 -24.70
C GLU A 99 19.38 -6.05 -24.70
N PHE A 100 18.50 -6.66 -23.90
CA PHE A 100 18.32 -8.12 -23.90
C PHE A 100 17.81 -8.62 -25.24
N MET A 101 16.83 -7.92 -25.82
CA MET A 101 16.23 -8.32 -27.09
C MET A 101 17.27 -8.26 -28.22
N GLU A 102 17.96 -7.14 -28.35
CA GLU A 102 18.99 -6.93 -29.38
C GLU A 102 20.10 -7.97 -29.27
N ALA A 103 20.69 -8.13 -28.07
CA ALA A 103 21.73 -9.12 -27.84
C ALA A 103 21.28 -10.57 -28.12
N PHE A 104 20.01 -10.89 -27.83
CA PHE A 104 19.46 -12.21 -28.13
C PHE A 104 19.26 -12.42 -29.63
N LEU A 105 18.77 -11.41 -30.35
CA LEU A 105 18.59 -11.47 -31.80
C LEU A 105 19.94 -11.60 -32.52
N ASP A 106 20.93 -10.81 -32.12
CA ASP A 106 22.28 -10.86 -32.69
C ASP A 106 22.91 -12.24 -32.48
N CYS A 107 22.86 -12.76 -31.26
CA CYS A 107 23.41 -14.09 -30.96
C CYS A 107 22.66 -15.21 -31.69
N ARG A 108 21.33 -15.12 -31.79
CA ARG A 108 20.50 -16.16 -32.42
C ARG A 108 20.60 -16.17 -33.94
N PHE A 109 20.60 -15.01 -34.58
CA PHE A 109 20.45 -14.88 -36.03
C PHE A 109 21.74 -14.47 -36.74
N ALA A 110 22.58 -13.65 -36.12
CA ALA A 110 23.88 -13.27 -36.66
C ALA A 110 25.03 -14.16 -36.13
N GLY A 111 24.79 -14.93 -35.07
CA GLY A 111 25.80 -15.76 -34.41
C GLY A 111 26.78 -14.97 -33.55
N ASP A 112 26.63 -13.64 -33.46
CA ASP A 112 27.44 -12.78 -32.59
C ASP A 112 26.85 -12.73 -31.19
N CYS A 113 27.49 -13.45 -30.27
CA CYS A 113 27.03 -13.54 -28.89
C CYS A 113 27.80 -12.62 -27.92
N ALA A 114 28.64 -11.71 -28.41
CA ALA A 114 29.45 -10.82 -27.55
C ALA A 114 28.56 -9.96 -26.63
N ALA A 115 27.53 -9.33 -27.18
CA ALA A 115 26.57 -8.53 -26.40
C ALA A 115 25.82 -9.38 -25.35
N ALA A 116 25.42 -10.60 -25.72
CA ALA A 116 24.74 -11.51 -24.80
C ALA A 116 25.65 -11.98 -23.65
N GLN A 117 26.95 -12.18 -23.92
CA GLN A 117 27.94 -12.50 -22.90
C GLN A 117 28.17 -11.31 -21.95
N ALA A 118 28.36 -10.10 -22.49
CA ALA A 118 28.53 -8.89 -21.69
C ALA A 118 27.34 -8.63 -20.74
N LEU A 119 26.10 -8.86 -21.22
CA LEU A 119 24.91 -8.77 -20.37
C LEU A 119 24.91 -9.77 -19.23
N ARG A 120 25.36 -11.01 -19.46
CA ARG A 120 25.45 -12.03 -18.40
C ARG A 120 26.49 -11.65 -17.34
N GLU A 121 27.64 -11.13 -17.77
CA GLU A 121 28.70 -10.68 -16.86
C GLU A 121 28.21 -9.51 -16.00
N ARG A 122 27.54 -8.53 -16.62
CA ARG A 122 26.92 -7.39 -15.93
C ARG A 122 25.87 -7.83 -14.90
N LEU A 123 24.99 -8.76 -15.26
CA LEU A 123 24.02 -9.35 -14.31
C LEU A 123 24.69 -10.10 -13.17
N THR A 124 25.83 -10.74 -13.43
CA THR A 124 26.61 -11.45 -12.40
C THR A 124 27.24 -10.45 -11.45
N ALA A 125 27.82 -9.37 -11.97
CA ALA A 125 28.36 -8.27 -11.15
C ALA A 125 27.28 -7.63 -10.27
N LEU A 126 26.08 -7.39 -10.79
CA LEU A 126 24.94 -6.89 -10.01
C LEU A 126 24.55 -7.84 -8.86
N ARG A 127 24.49 -9.15 -9.13
CA ARG A 127 24.19 -10.13 -8.08
C ARG A 127 25.25 -10.18 -6.99
N LEU A 128 26.52 -9.88 -7.32
CA LEU A 128 27.61 -9.81 -6.34
C LEU A 128 27.59 -8.49 -5.55
N LYS A 129 27.13 -7.39 -6.16
CA LYS A 129 26.97 -6.08 -5.52
C LYS A 129 25.92 -6.09 -4.40
N TYR A 130 24.84 -6.85 -4.58
CA TYR A 130 23.77 -7.00 -3.60
C TYR A 130 23.76 -8.44 -3.06
N PRO A 131 24.39 -8.73 -1.90
CA PRO A 131 24.41 -10.07 -1.30
C PRO A 131 23.02 -10.53 -0.83
#